data_AF-A0A2N3ALM8-F1
#
_entry.id   AF-A0A2N3ALM8-F1
#
_cell.length_a   1.000
_cell.length_b   1.000
_cell.length_c   1.000
_cell.angle_alpha   90.00
_cell.angle_beta   90.00
_cell.angle_gamma   90.00
#
_symmetry.space_group_name_H-M   'P 1'
#
loop_
_entity.id
_entity.type
_entity.pdbx_description
1 polymer ?
#
loop_
_entity_poly.entity_id
_entity_poly.type
_entity_poly.pdbx_seq_one_letter_code
_entity_poly.pdbx_strand_id
1 'polypeptide(L)'
;MHKINLQKYVYELSSIHSFYIYSKDAFENDNLRQEITEKEYKNMFNTALSFVKDGEEAAKLIKQCEKNIRDQVERNIGKGLEVLRRQLLEASYSIVEKFLCHVVRVYLYTFPKILKNTKKEVSFRTIVDLKENDSIFDHIIEKEIDCFSRISMQEKKKYLINNLKLTKQNELWKYEDKELWKDIDEKRQAIVHKEETPNISEEYLLSAFFYWHRLMIGIAIYAKIDQGINFEWENFSEFIPGKDNPTLR
;
A
#
# COMPACT_ATOMS: atom_id res chain seq x y z
N MET A 1 -2.30 -1.12 27.76
CA MET A 1 -2.64 -0.63 26.41
C MET A 1 -1.58 -1.17 25.47
N HIS A 2 -1.95 -2.02 24.50
CA HIS A 2 -1.01 -2.56 23.53
C HIS A 2 -0.38 -1.41 22.73
N LYS A 3 0.95 -1.36 22.67
CA LYS A 3 1.69 -0.39 21.86
C LYS A 3 1.39 -0.67 20.39
N ILE A 4 0.77 0.28 19.69
CA ILE A 4 0.46 0.14 18.27
C ILE A 4 1.58 0.83 17.48
N ASN A 5 2.51 0.02 16.99
CA ASN A 5 3.59 0.48 16.11
C ASN A 5 3.01 0.76 14.70
N LEU A 6 2.67 2.03 14.44
CA LEU A 6 2.29 2.52 13.11
C LEU A 6 3.51 2.89 12.25
N GLN A 7 4.67 3.10 12.86
CA GLN A 7 5.93 3.43 12.19
C GLN A 7 6.34 2.31 11.21
N LYS A 8 6.01 1.06 11.50
CA LYS A 8 6.22 -0.06 10.57
C LYS A 8 5.70 0.23 9.16
N TYR A 9 4.58 0.93 9.01
CA TYR A 9 4.02 1.21 7.69
C TYR A 9 4.84 2.26 6.93
N VAL A 10 5.39 3.25 7.64
CA VAL A 10 6.30 4.23 7.02
C VAL A 10 7.57 3.53 6.57
N TYR A 11 8.09 2.59 7.37
CA TYR A 11 9.22 1.77 6.98
C TYR A 11 8.92 0.84 5.82
N GLU A 12 7.78 0.15 5.81
CA GLU A 12 7.33 -0.66 4.68
C GLU A 12 7.28 0.18 3.39
N LEU A 13 6.69 1.39 3.45
CA LEU A 13 6.64 2.31 2.32
C LEU A 13 8.05 2.78 1.88
N SER A 14 8.94 3.06 2.83
CA SER A 14 10.34 3.39 2.52
C SER A 14 11.10 2.21 1.91
N SER A 15 10.86 0.99 2.40
CA SER A 15 11.50 -0.21 1.89
C SER A 15 11.10 -0.50 0.44
N ILE A 16 9.83 -0.33 0.07
CA ILE A 16 9.41 -0.49 -1.33
C ILE A 16 9.98 0.61 -2.24
N HIS A 17 10.17 1.82 -1.72
CA HIS A 17 10.87 2.88 -2.45
C HIS A 17 12.36 2.56 -2.65
N SER A 18 13.06 2.13 -1.60
CA SER A 18 14.46 1.69 -1.73
C SER A 18 14.60 0.48 -2.65
N PHE A 19 13.66 -0.46 -2.60
CA PHE A 19 13.60 -1.59 -3.52
C PHE A 19 13.41 -1.16 -4.97
N TYR A 20 12.60 -0.12 -5.24
CA TYR A 20 12.47 0.44 -6.58
C TYR A 20 13.79 0.98 -7.10
N ILE A 21 14.50 1.81 -6.31
CA ILE A 21 15.79 2.38 -6.70
C ILE A 21 16.78 1.26 -7.02
N TYR A 22 16.93 0.31 -6.10
CA TYR A 22 17.81 -0.84 -6.29
C TYR A 22 17.47 -1.63 -7.56
N SER A 23 16.18 -1.93 -7.76
CA SER A 23 15.72 -2.70 -8.91
C SER A 23 15.95 -1.95 -10.21
N LYS A 24 15.73 -0.62 -10.23
CA LYS A 24 15.99 0.23 -11.38
C LYS A 24 17.44 0.12 -11.83
N ASP A 25 18.37 0.33 -10.90
CA ASP A 25 19.80 0.25 -11.19
C ASP A 25 20.19 -1.15 -11.68
N ALA A 26 19.57 -2.20 -11.12
CA ALA A 26 19.77 -3.57 -11.57
C ALA A 26 19.24 -3.82 -13.00
N PHE A 27 18.06 -3.27 -13.36
CA PHE A 27 17.49 -3.39 -14.70
C PHE A 27 18.29 -2.63 -15.77
N GLU A 28 18.94 -1.53 -15.38
CA GLU A 28 19.80 -0.72 -16.25
C GLU A 28 21.20 -1.34 -16.44
N ASN A 29 21.55 -2.39 -15.69
CA ASN A 29 22.79 -3.13 -15.86
C ASN A 29 22.69 -4.11 -17.04
N ASP A 30 23.34 -3.77 -18.16
CA ASP A 30 23.30 -4.56 -19.39
C ASP A 30 23.78 -6.02 -19.22
N ASN A 31 24.83 -6.25 -18.42
CA ASN A 31 25.34 -7.60 -18.20
C ASN A 31 24.31 -8.46 -17.47
N LEU A 32 23.72 -7.92 -16.39
CA LEU A 32 22.69 -8.61 -15.62
C LEU A 32 21.44 -8.85 -16.48
N ARG A 33 21.05 -7.85 -17.29
CA ARG A 33 19.93 -7.96 -18.21
C ARG A 33 20.14 -9.07 -19.24
N GLN A 34 21.32 -9.17 -19.84
CA GLN A 34 21.67 -10.24 -20.78
C GLN A 34 21.64 -11.61 -20.10
N GLU A 35 22.20 -11.73 -18.89
CA GLU A 35 22.19 -12.98 -18.13
C GLU A 35 20.76 -13.47 -17.84
N ILE A 36 19.90 -12.57 -17.37
CA ILE A 36 18.48 -12.87 -17.11
C ILE A 36 17.76 -13.24 -18.42
N THR A 37 18.05 -12.53 -19.51
CA THR A 37 17.46 -12.80 -20.83
C THR A 37 17.79 -14.21 -21.31
N GLU A 38 19.05 -14.63 -21.21
CA GLU A 38 19.44 -15.99 -21.60
C GLU A 38 18.83 -17.06 -20.69
N LYS A 39 18.72 -16.79 -19.39
CA LYS A 39 18.09 -17.71 -18.44
C LYS A 39 16.61 -17.90 -18.73
N GLU A 40 15.87 -16.80 -18.93
CA GLU A 40 14.44 -16.86 -19.25
C GLU A 40 14.17 -17.45 -20.63
N TYR A 41 15.01 -17.14 -21.62
CA TYR A 41 14.98 -17.81 -22.93
C TYR A 41 15.09 -19.32 -22.78
N LYS A 42 16.10 -19.82 -22.06
CA LYS A 42 16.28 -21.26 -21.81
C LYS A 42 15.07 -21.85 -21.08
N ASN A 43 14.53 -21.16 -20.07
CA ASN A 43 13.34 -21.62 -19.34
C ASN A 43 12.12 -21.77 -20.26
N MET A 44 11.80 -20.74 -21.04
CA MET A 44 10.66 -20.77 -21.97
C MET A 44 10.86 -21.81 -23.08
N PHE A 45 12.07 -21.90 -23.63
CA PHE A 45 12.40 -22.87 -24.67
C PHE A 45 12.31 -24.31 -24.16
N ASN A 46 12.86 -24.61 -22.98
CA ASN A 46 12.75 -25.93 -22.34
C ASN A 46 11.31 -26.27 -21.99
N THR A 47 10.52 -25.27 -21.57
CA THR A 47 9.08 -25.45 -21.33
C THR A 47 8.37 -25.86 -22.60
N ALA A 48 8.62 -25.17 -23.72
CA ALA A 48 8.07 -25.56 -25.02
C ALA A 48 8.49 -26.99 -25.41
N LEU A 49 9.78 -27.31 -25.29
CA LEU A 49 10.31 -28.64 -25.61
C LEU A 49 9.68 -29.76 -24.77
N SER A 50 9.30 -29.48 -23.51
CA SER A 50 8.69 -30.48 -22.62
C SER A 50 7.35 -31.05 -23.13
N PHE A 51 6.67 -30.32 -24.02
CA PHE A 51 5.42 -30.77 -24.66
C PHE A 51 5.66 -31.62 -25.91
N VAL A 52 6.91 -31.75 -26.38
CA VAL A 52 7.27 -32.56 -27.54
C VAL A 52 7.89 -33.86 -27.07
N LYS A 53 7.03 -34.80 -26.73
CA LYS A 53 7.40 -36.20 -26.51
C LYS A 53 7.34 -36.91 -27.86
N ASP A 54 8.50 -37.15 -28.46
CA ASP A 54 8.70 -38.14 -29.53
C ASP A 54 8.21 -37.81 -30.96
N GLY A 55 8.42 -36.59 -31.44
CA GLY A 55 8.22 -36.25 -32.86
C GLY A 55 9.30 -35.32 -33.43
N GLU A 56 10.09 -35.79 -34.40
CA GLU A 56 11.07 -34.98 -35.14
C GLU A 56 10.44 -33.69 -35.72
N GLU A 57 9.18 -33.78 -36.13
CA GLU A 57 8.43 -32.69 -36.75
C GLU A 57 8.03 -31.60 -35.74
N ALA A 58 7.59 -32.00 -34.54
CA ALA A 58 7.28 -31.07 -33.45
C ALA A 58 8.55 -30.40 -32.88
N ALA A 59 9.69 -31.11 -32.86
CA ALA A 59 10.98 -30.53 -32.48
C ALA A 59 11.48 -29.51 -33.54
N LYS A 60 11.25 -29.77 -34.82
CA LYS A 60 11.52 -28.81 -35.92
C LYS A 60 10.64 -27.57 -35.81
N LEU A 61 9.35 -27.72 -35.48
CA LEU A 61 8.44 -26.59 -35.27
C LEU A 61 8.86 -25.70 -34.08
N ILE A 62 9.29 -26.29 -32.96
CA ILE A 62 9.79 -25.49 -31.81
C ILE A 62 11.06 -24.73 -32.18
N LYS A 63 11.97 -25.34 -32.93
CA LYS A 63 13.16 -24.64 -33.45
C LYS A 63 12.79 -23.48 -34.38
N GLN A 64 11.71 -23.60 -35.16
CA GLN A 64 11.22 -22.49 -35.98
C GLN A 64 10.65 -21.34 -35.12
N CYS A 65 10.18 -21.64 -33.91
CA CYS A 65 9.71 -20.65 -32.95
C CYS A 65 10.81 -20.03 -32.07
N GLU A 66 12.07 -20.50 -32.16
CA GLU A 66 13.20 -20.05 -31.34
C GLU A 66 13.35 -18.52 -31.36
N LYS A 67 13.35 -17.93 -32.55
CA LYS A 67 13.42 -16.49 -32.72
C LYS A 67 12.24 -15.78 -32.05
N ASN A 68 11.02 -16.29 -32.22
CA ASN A 68 9.83 -15.69 -31.61
C ASN A 68 9.86 -15.75 -30.09
N ILE A 69 10.38 -16.85 -29.51
CA ILE A 69 10.54 -17.00 -28.05
C ILE A 69 11.57 -15.99 -27.56
N ARG A 70 12.71 -15.87 -28.24
CA ARG A 70 13.76 -14.89 -27.89
C ARG A 70 13.26 -13.46 -27.96
N ASP A 71 12.63 -13.07 -29.08
CA ASP A 71 12.03 -11.74 -29.26
C ASP A 71 10.97 -11.46 -28.17
N GLN A 72 10.19 -12.47 -27.77
CA GLN A 72 9.22 -12.31 -26.69
C GLN A 72 9.87 -12.10 -25.32
N VAL A 73 10.93 -12.84 -24.99
CA VAL A 73 11.68 -12.70 -23.74
C VAL A 73 12.30 -11.32 -23.65
N GLU A 74 12.97 -10.86 -24.71
CA GLU A 74 13.58 -9.53 -24.76
C GLU A 74 12.54 -8.41 -24.56
N ARG A 75 11.38 -8.53 -25.22
CA ARG A 75 10.26 -7.59 -25.03
C ARG A 75 9.71 -7.61 -23.61
N ASN A 76 9.55 -8.79 -23.02
CA ASN A 76 9.02 -8.92 -21.66
C ASN A 76 9.98 -8.35 -20.62
N ILE A 77 11.28 -8.64 -20.72
CA ILE A 77 12.31 -8.07 -19.85
C ILE A 77 12.39 -6.54 -20.03
N GLY A 78 12.29 -6.05 -21.27
CA GLY A 78 12.24 -4.62 -21.56
C GLY A 78 11.06 -3.89 -20.90
N LYS A 79 9.95 -4.60 -20.62
CA LYS A 79 8.78 -4.07 -19.89
C LYS A 79 8.89 -4.22 -18.37
N GLY A 80 9.98 -4.81 -17.86
CA GLY A 80 10.13 -5.14 -16.43
C GLY A 80 9.95 -3.95 -15.50
N LEU A 81 10.56 -2.81 -15.83
CA LEU A 81 10.41 -1.57 -15.04
C LEU A 81 8.98 -1.03 -15.03
N GLU A 82 8.28 -1.10 -16.16
CA GLU A 82 6.89 -0.66 -16.26
C GLU A 82 5.98 -1.55 -15.40
N VAL A 83 6.19 -2.86 -15.44
CA VAL A 83 5.49 -3.82 -14.55
C VAL A 83 5.80 -3.51 -13.10
N LEU A 84 7.08 -3.33 -12.75
CA LEU A 84 7.51 -3.05 -11.39
C LEU A 84 6.84 -1.77 -10.84
N ARG A 85 6.84 -0.68 -11.60
CA ARG A 85 6.21 0.58 -11.17
C ARG A 85 4.73 0.43 -10.84
N ARG A 86 4.00 -0.38 -11.61
CA ARG A 86 2.58 -0.68 -11.34
C ARG A 86 2.40 -1.47 -10.05
N GLN A 87 3.18 -2.53 -9.87
CA GLN A 87 3.10 -3.36 -8.67
C GLN A 87 3.45 -2.55 -7.41
N LEU A 88 4.43 -1.66 -7.51
CA LEU A 88 4.82 -0.81 -6.39
C LEU A 88 3.78 0.27 -6.07
N LEU A 89 3.10 0.82 -7.08
CA LEU A 89 1.99 1.75 -6.85
C LEU A 89 0.85 1.06 -6.09
N GLU A 90 0.47 -0.15 -6.52
CA GLU A 90 -0.53 -0.98 -5.84
C GLU A 90 -0.11 -1.31 -4.40
N ALA A 91 1.13 -1.79 -4.21
CA ALA A 91 1.66 -2.12 -2.89
C ALA A 91 1.66 -0.92 -1.95
N SER A 92 2.06 0.27 -2.45
CA SER A 92 2.05 1.50 -1.65
C SER A 92 0.66 1.90 -1.19
N TYR A 93 -0.34 1.77 -2.07
CA TYR A 93 -1.74 2.04 -1.74
C TYR A 93 -2.23 1.07 -0.65
N SER A 94 -1.94 -0.23 -0.80
CA SER A 94 -2.28 -1.27 0.17
C SER A 94 -1.63 -1.05 1.54
N ILE A 95 -0.39 -0.55 1.59
CA ILE A 95 0.29 -0.16 2.85
C ILE A 95 -0.47 1.00 3.52
N VAL A 96 -0.83 2.03 2.76
CA VAL A 96 -1.56 3.19 3.28
C VAL A 96 -2.95 2.81 3.78
N GLU A 97 -3.70 1.97 3.08
CA GLU A 97 -5.01 1.52 3.55
C GLU A 97 -4.93 0.79 4.89
N LYS A 98 -3.93 -0.09 5.05
CA LYS A 98 -3.68 -0.78 6.33
C LYS A 98 -3.31 0.20 7.43
N PHE A 99 -2.46 1.18 7.13
CA PHE A 99 -2.13 2.26 8.06
C PHE A 99 -3.39 3.01 8.51
N LEU A 100 -4.25 3.43 7.57
CA LEU A 100 -5.48 4.16 7.90
C LEU A 100 -6.42 3.31 8.78
N CYS A 101 -6.58 2.01 8.49
CA CYS A 101 -7.35 1.11 9.34
C CYS A 101 -6.79 1.05 10.77
N HIS A 102 -5.47 0.98 10.90
CA HIS A 102 -4.84 0.97 12.22
C HIS A 102 -4.96 2.31 12.96
N VAL A 103 -4.90 3.44 12.24
CA VAL A 103 -5.22 4.76 12.81
C VAL A 103 -6.63 4.77 13.36
N VAL A 104 -7.62 4.34 12.57
CA VAL A 104 -9.01 4.27 13.06
C VAL A 104 -9.10 3.37 14.30
N ARG A 105 -8.44 2.20 14.30
CA ARG A 105 -8.43 1.30 15.46
C ARG A 105 -7.94 2.02 16.72
N VAL A 106 -6.79 2.69 16.66
CA VAL A 106 -6.24 3.47 17.78
C VAL A 106 -7.26 4.50 18.27
N TYR A 107 -7.91 5.21 17.35
CA TYR A 107 -8.89 6.22 17.67
C TYR A 107 -10.15 5.67 18.31
N LEU A 108 -10.63 4.49 17.89
CA LEU A 108 -11.80 3.86 18.49
C LEU A 108 -11.52 3.37 19.91
N TYR A 109 -10.32 2.83 20.17
CA TYR A 109 -9.88 2.48 21.53
C TYR A 109 -9.70 3.73 22.41
N THR A 110 -9.11 4.79 21.87
CA THR A 110 -8.80 6.02 22.63
C THR A 110 -10.03 6.88 22.85
N PHE A 111 -10.94 6.92 21.88
CA PHE A 111 -12.17 7.72 21.91
C PHE A 111 -13.41 6.87 21.54
N PRO A 112 -13.85 5.95 22.43
CA PRO A 112 -15.00 5.06 22.18
C PRO A 112 -16.30 5.81 21.83
N LYS A 113 -16.40 7.08 22.20
CA LYS A 113 -17.51 7.98 21.84
C LYS A 113 -17.73 8.11 20.33
N ILE A 114 -16.69 7.91 19.50
CA ILE A 114 -16.78 7.89 18.03
C ILE A 114 -17.82 6.86 17.58
N LEU A 115 -17.88 5.73 18.28
CA LEU A 115 -18.81 4.66 17.94
C LEU A 115 -20.27 5.08 18.13
N LYS A 116 -20.63 6.09 18.94
CA LYS A 116 -22.03 6.37 19.34
C LYS A 116 -23.06 6.41 18.20
N ASN A 117 -22.66 6.78 16.98
CA ASN A 117 -23.55 6.93 15.83
C ASN A 117 -23.47 5.76 14.81
N THR A 118 -22.73 4.70 15.11
CA THR A 118 -22.62 3.52 14.24
C THR A 118 -23.79 2.56 14.50
N LYS A 119 -24.26 1.84 13.46
CA LYS A 119 -25.29 0.80 13.63
C LYS A 119 -24.67 -0.41 14.33
N LYS A 120 -24.75 -0.45 15.66
CA LYS A 120 -24.10 -1.44 16.53
C LYS A 120 -24.98 -2.64 16.86
N GLU A 121 -25.45 -3.36 15.86
CA GLU A 121 -26.13 -4.61 16.15
C GLU A 121 -25.08 -5.70 16.46
N VAL A 122 -24.97 -6.03 17.75
CA VAL A 122 -24.27 -7.23 18.23
C VAL A 122 -25.32 -8.27 18.55
N SER A 123 -25.25 -9.43 17.90
CA SER A 123 -26.23 -10.50 18.14
C SER A 123 -26.12 -11.00 19.58
N PHE A 124 -27.26 -11.35 20.19
CA PHE A 124 -27.28 -11.91 21.55
C PHE A 124 -26.37 -13.15 21.68
N ARG A 125 -26.34 -14.00 20.65
CA ARG A 125 -25.44 -15.15 20.57
C ARG A 125 -23.97 -14.74 20.71
N THR A 126 -23.55 -13.71 19.99
CA THR A 126 -22.17 -13.18 20.06
C THR A 126 -21.82 -12.65 21.45
N ILE A 127 -22.77 -12.02 22.14
CA ILE A 127 -22.57 -11.53 23.52
C ILE A 127 -22.35 -12.71 24.48
N VAL A 128 -23.17 -13.76 24.36
CA VAL A 128 -23.06 -14.97 25.18
C VAL A 128 -21.74 -15.71 24.90
N ASP A 129 -21.30 -15.75 23.64
CA ASP A 129 -20.07 -16.46 23.23
C ASP A 129 -18.80 -15.74 23.72
N LEU A 130 -18.76 -14.40 23.68
CA LEU A 130 -17.58 -13.62 24.05
C LEU A 130 -17.36 -13.50 25.56
N LYS A 131 -18.42 -13.63 26.37
CA LYS A 131 -18.46 -13.68 27.85
C LYS A 131 -17.93 -12.45 28.61
N GLU A 132 -16.91 -11.77 28.11
CA GLU A 132 -16.23 -10.65 28.74
C GLU A 132 -16.54 -9.33 28.02
N ASN A 133 -16.74 -8.25 28.80
CA ASN A 133 -17.06 -6.93 28.26
C ASN A 133 -15.95 -6.38 27.34
N ASP A 134 -14.68 -6.63 27.67
CA ASP A 134 -13.55 -6.20 26.85
C ASP A 134 -13.55 -6.92 25.49
N SER A 135 -13.83 -8.22 25.48
CA SER A 135 -13.97 -9.00 24.23
C SER A 135 -15.15 -8.51 23.37
N ILE A 136 -16.25 -8.10 23.99
CA ILE A 136 -17.39 -7.49 23.27
C ILE A 136 -17.00 -6.13 22.68
N PHE A 137 -16.22 -5.34 23.41
CA PHE A 137 -15.75 -4.05 22.93
C PHE A 137 -14.80 -4.19 21.74
N ASP A 138 -13.83 -5.10 21.83
CA ASP A 138 -12.90 -5.42 20.76
C ASP A 138 -13.66 -5.88 19.51
N HIS A 139 -14.68 -6.73 19.68
CA HIS A 139 -15.53 -7.19 18.58
C HIS A 139 -16.28 -6.04 17.87
N ILE A 140 -16.77 -5.06 18.63
CA ILE A 140 -17.42 -3.87 18.06
C ILE A 140 -16.39 -3.03 17.27
N ILE A 141 -15.19 -2.87 17.80
CA ILE A 141 -14.11 -2.15 17.10
C ILE A 141 -13.76 -2.88 15.80
N GLU A 142 -13.52 -4.19 15.84
CA GLU A 142 -13.16 -4.94 14.63
C GLU A 142 -14.27 -4.94 13.58
N LYS A 143 -15.54 -4.97 13.98
CA LYS A 143 -16.66 -4.75 13.04
C LYS A 143 -16.59 -3.38 12.37
N GLU A 144 -16.31 -2.33 13.12
CA GLU A 144 -16.19 -0.97 12.58
C GLU A 144 -14.97 -0.85 11.64
N ILE A 145 -13.85 -1.49 11.97
CA ILE A 145 -12.66 -1.55 11.12
C ILE A 145 -12.93 -2.33 9.83
N ASP A 146 -13.65 -3.45 9.90
CA ASP A 146 -14.04 -4.24 8.73
C ASP A 146 -14.93 -3.41 7.80
N CYS A 147 -15.94 -2.71 8.36
CA CYS A 147 -16.74 -1.73 7.61
C CYS A 147 -15.86 -0.65 6.96
N PHE A 148 -14.97 -0.01 7.74
CA PHE A 148 -14.08 1.03 7.25
C PHE A 148 -13.11 0.53 6.17
N SER A 149 -12.65 -0.71 6.23
CA SER A 149 -11.72 -1.26 5.23
C SER A 149 -12.37 -1.38 3.84
N ARG A 150 -13.69 -1.61 3.79
CA ARG A 150 -14.46 -1.87 2.56
C ARG A 150 -14.96 -0.62 1.84
N ILE A 151 -14.98 0.54 2.50
CA ILE A 151 -15.43 1.79 1.86
C ILE A 151 -14.35 2.36 0.94
N SER A 152 -14.75 3.21 0.00
CA SER A 152 -13.82 3.88 -0.92
C SER A 152 -12.83 4.81 -0.20
N MET A 153 -11.69 5.13 -0.82
CA MET A 153 -10.72 6.09 -0.24
C MET A 153 -11.35 7.46 0.04
N GLN A 154 -12.29 7.90 -0.80
CA GLN A 154 -13.04 9.14 -0.57
C GLN A 154 -13.88 9.06 0.70
N GLU A 155 -14.53 7.92 0.95
CA GLU A 155 -15.32 7.70 2.17
C GLU A 155 -14.43 7.52 3.39
N LYS A 156 -13.28 6.85 3.26
CA LYS A 156 -12.25 6.77 4.30
C LYS A 156 -11.79 8.17 4.72
N LYS A 157 -11.49 9.04 3.76
CA LYS A 157 -11.16 10.45 4.01
C LYS A 157 -12.28 11.18 4.77
N LYS A 158 -13.52 11.08 4.31
CA LYS A 158 -14.69 11.71 4.98
C LYS A 158 -14.84 11.21 6.42
N TYR A 159 -14.73 9.90 6.62
CA TYR A 159 -14.78 9.29 7.94
C TYR A 159 -13.70 9.85 8.87
N LEU A 160 -12.46 9.88 8.39
CA LEU A 160 -11.33 10.40 9.16
C LEU A 160 -11.54 11.88 9.48
N ILE A 161 -12.00 12.71 8.53
CA ILE A 161 -12.30 14.13 8.76
C ILE A 161 -13.32 14.32 9.89
N ASN A 162 -14.39 13.54 9.89
CA ASN A 162 -15.45 13.67 10.87
C ASN A 162 -15.02 13.19 12.27
N ASN A 163 -14.16 12.17 12.33
CA ASN A 163 -13.87 11.45 13.57
C ASN A 163 -12.53 11.82 14.20
N LEU A 164 -11.48 12.11 13.40
CA LEU A 164 -10.17 12.46 13.94
C LEU A 164 -10.09 13.92 14.39
N LYS A 165 -10.85 14.84 13.78
CA LYS A 165 -10.92 16.28 14.18
C LYS A 165 -9.53 16.93 14.35
N LEU A 166 -8.67 16.81 13.35
CA LEU A 166 -7.31 17.36 13.37
C LEU A 166 -7.29 18.83 12.89
N THR A 167 -6.43 19.67 13.49
CA THR A 167 -6.40 21.14 13.28
C THR A 167 -6.08 21.56 11.84
N LYS A 168 -5.46 20.67 11.04
CA LYS A 168 -5.08 20.91 9.63
C LYS A 168 -5.50 19.78 8.69
N GLN A 169 -6.65 19.18 8.98
CA GLN A 169 -7.03 17.93 8.32
C GLN A 169 -7.25 18.04 6.82
N ASN A 170 -7.73 19.19 6.31
CA ASN A 170 -7.89 19.38 4.87
C ASN A 170 -6.55 19.52 4.14
N GLU A 171 -5.56 20.15 4.78
CA GLU A 171 -4.21 20.35 4.24
C GLU A 171 -3.44 19.03 4.20
N LEU A 172 -3.72 18.10 5.11
CA LEU A 172 -3.13 16.76 5.10
C LEU A 172 -3.38 16.01 3.78
N TRP A 173 -4.60 16.10 3.24
CA TRP A 173 -4.98 15.41 2.01
C TRP A 173 -4.56 16.15 0.74
N LYS A 174 -3.97 17.34 0.85
CA LYS A 174 -3.51 18.14 -0.29
C LYS A 174 -1.99 18.23 -0.34
N TYR A 175 -1.41 18.09 -1.51
CA TYR A 175 -0.02 18.40 -1.80
C TYR A 175 0.01 19.33 -3.01
N GLU A 176 0.64 20.50 -2.88
CA GLU A 176 0.61 21.56 -3.91
C GLU A 176 -0.83 21.87 -4.39
N ASP A 177 -1.75 22.00 -3.43
CA ASP A 177 -3.20 22.19 -3.63
C ASP A 177 -3.92 21.07 -4.40
N LYS A 178 -3.24 19.96 -4.70
CA LYS A 178 -3.80 18.80 -5.39
C LYS A 178 -4.07 17.65 -4.44
N GLU A 179 -5.18 16.95 -4.68
CA GLU A 179 -5.55 15.74 -3.96
C GLU A 179 -5.04 14.51 -4.72
N LEU A 180 -3.73 14.25 -4.64
CA LEU A 180 -3.06 13.21 -5.41
C LEU A 180 -3.66 11.80 -5.18
N TRP A 181 -4.22 11.55 -4.00
CA TRP A 181 -4.90 10.29 -3.69
C TRP A 181 -5.98 9.89 -4.69
N LYS A 182 -6.66 10.84 -5.34
CA LYS A 182 -7.71 10.54 -6.34
C LYS A 182 -7.12 9.88 -7.57
N ASP A 183 -6.09 10.50 -8.13
CA ASP A 183 -5.44 10.00 -9.34
C ASP A 183 -4.68 8.69 -9.05
N ILE A 184 -4.10 8.55 -7.84
CA ILE A 184 -3.50 7.28 -7.43
C ILE A 184 -4.55 6.17 -7.35
N ASP A 185 -5.72 6.44 -6.74
CA ASP A 185 -6.82 5.48 -6.65
C ASP A 185 -7.31 5.07 -8.06
N GLU A 186 -7.54 6.03 -8.95
CA GLU A 186 -7.95 5.77 -10.33
C GLU A 186 -6.96 4.88 -11.09
N LYS A 187 -5.64 5.15 -10.96
CA LYS A 187 -4.60 4.33 -11.57
C LYS A 187 -4.51 2.95 -10.93
N ARG A 188 -4.64 2.84 -9.61
CA ARG A 188 -4.69 1.55 -8.91
C ARG A 188 -5.88 0.71 -9.38
N GLN A 189 -7.07 1.30 -9.51
CA GLN A 189 -8.23 0.61 -10.05
C GLN A 189 -7.99 0.15 -11.49
N ALA A 190 -7.32 0.97 -12.31
CA ALA A 190 -6.95 0.59 -13.67
C ALA A 190 -5.95 -0.56 -13.73
N ILE A 191 -4.98 -0.63 -12.81
CA ILE A 191 -4.03 -1.75 -12.70
C ILE A 191 -4.76 -3.06 -12.38
N VAL A 192 -5.77 -3.04 -11.50
CA VAL A 192 -6.42 -4.24 -10.97
C VAL A 192 -7.58 -4.73 -11.83
N HIS A 193 -8.35 -3.82 -12.45
CA HIS A 193 -9.66 -4.15 -13.01
C HIS A 193 -9.85 -3.81 -14.49
N LYS A 194 -8.93 -3.07 -15.12
CA LYS A 194 -9.11 -2.64 -16.52
C LYS A 194 -8.27 -3.50 -17.48
N GLU A 195 -8.78 -3.68 -18.69
CA GLU A 195 -8.06 -4.34 -19.79
C GLU A 195 -6.84 -3.51 -20.22
N GLU A 196 -7.00 -2.19 -20.29
CA GLU A 196 -5.89 -1.27 -20.57
C GLU A 196 -5.12 -0.95 -19.30
N THR A 197 -3.85 -1.39 -19.27
CA THR A 197 -2.98 -1.16 -18.14
C THR A 197 -2.42 0.27 -18.17
N PRO A 198 -2.52 1.04 -17.07
CA PRO A 198 -2.03 2.42 -17.09
C PRO A 198 -0.50 2.46 -17.18
N ASN A 199 0.01 3.46 -17.89
CA ASN A 199 1.43 3.79 -17.83
C ASN A 199 1.73 4.58 -16.55
N ILE A 200 2.71 4.10 -15.79
CA ILE A 200 3.18 4.72 -14.54
C ILE A 200 4.61 5.21 -14.79
N SER A 201 4.79 6.53 -14.90
CA SER A 201 6.12 7.11 -15.01
C SER A 201 6.86 7.01 -13.67
N GLU A 202 8.19 7.10 -13.71
CA GLU A 202 9.02 7.15 -12.51
C GLU A 202 8.67 8.37 -11.65
N GLU A 203 8.63 9.54 -12.26
CA GLU A 203 8.28 10.81 -11.58
C GLU A 203 6.95 10.71 -10.85
N TYR A 204 5.97 10.06 -11.49
CA TYR A 204 4.66 9.83 -10.88
C TYR A 204 4.75 8.91 -9.66
N LEU A 205 5.44 7.77 -9.80
CA LEU A 205 5.58 6.81 -8.70
C LEU A 205 6.28 7.45 -7.49
N LEU A 206 7.36 8.21 -7.73
CA LEU A 206 8.08 8.92 -6.68
C LEU A 206 7.19 9.98 -5.99
N SER A 207 6.39 10.71 -6.78
CA SER A 207 5.42 11.67 -6.25
C SER A 207 4.35 10.98 -5.39
N ALA A 208 3.88 9.80 -5.80
CA ALA A 208 2.91 9.02 -5.05
C ALA A 208 3.48 8.53 -3.70
N PHE A 209 4.71 7.99 -3.70
CA PHE A 209 5.38 7.59 -2.45
C PHE A 209 5.57 8.77 -1.49
N PHE A 210 6.07 9.89 -2.01
CA PHE A 210 6.25 11.10 -1.20
C PHE A 210 4.93 11.58 -0.60
N TYR A 211 3.87 11.62 -1.41
CA TYR A 211 2.55 12.00 -0.97
C TYR A 211 2.03 11.09 0.16
N TRP A 212 2.19 9.77 0.03
CA TRP A 212 1.80 8.82 1.05
C TRP A 212 2.60 8.94 2.34
N HIS A 213 3.93 9.08 2.26
CA HIS A 213 4.77 9.35 3.42
C HIS A 213 4.33 10.61 4.16
N ARG A 214 4.12 11.71 3.41
CA ARG A 214 3.65 12.98 3.97
C ARG A 214 2.31 12.82 4.68
N LEU A 215 1.35 12.11 4.08
CA LEU A 215 0.04 11.89 4.68
C LEU A 215 0.15 11.13 6.01
N MET A 216 0.91 10.02 6.03
CA MET A 216 1.06 9.17 7.20
C MET A 216 1.76 9.89 8.35
N ILE A 217 2.88 10.57 8.06
CA ILE A 217 3.63 11.37 9.03
C ILE A 217 2.75 12.53 9.53
N GLY A 218 2.06 13.22 8.64
CA GLY A 218 1.20 14.34 8.99
C GLY A 218 0.05 13.95 9.92
N ILE A 219 -0.63 12.81 9.65
CA ILE A 219 -1.66 12.26 10.54
C ILE A 219 -1.07 12.03 11.94
N ALA A 220 0.13 11.48 12.01
CA ALA A 220 0.75 11.17 13.29
C ALA A 220 1.19 12.41 14.08
N ILE A 221 1.75 13.41 13.40
CA ILE A 221 2.11 14.70 14.01
C ILE A 221 0.86 15.36 14.59
N TYR A 222 -0.22 15.49 13.81
CA TYR A 222 -1.43 16.16 14.31
C TYR A 222 -2.17 15.35 15.37
N ALA A 223 -2.18 14.02 15.29
CA ALA A 223 -2.73 13.19 16.37
C ALA A 223 -2.01 13.43 17.71
N LYS A 224 -0.69 13.63 17.67
CA LYS A 224 0.07 13.98 18.87
C LYS A 224 -0.22 15.41 19.35
N ILE A 225 -0.16 16.39 18.46
CA ILE A 225 -0.37 17.81 18.81
C ILE A 225 -1.78 18.05 19.35
N ASP A 226 -2.80 17.60 18.62
CA ASP A 226 -4.19 17.95 18.91
C ASP A 226 -4.77 17.12 20.07
N GLN A 227 -4.30 15.88 20.21
CA GLN A 227 -4.96 14.86 21.02
C GLN A 227 -4.04 14.07 21.95
N GLY A 228 -2.73 14.31 21.92
CA GLY A 228 -1.78 13.61 22.79
C GLY A 228 -1.58 12.13 22.45
N ILE A 229 -2.04 11.67 21.28
CA ILE A 229 -1.81 10.29 20.84
C ILE A 229 -0.36 10.15 20.40
N ASN A 230 0.42 9.41 21.18
CA ASN A 230 1.78 9.04 20.82
C ASN A 230 1.75 7.74 20.01
N PHE A 231 1.94 7.86 18.70
CA PHE A 231 2.39 6.71 17.93
C PHE A 231 3.88 6.49 18.23
N GLU A 232 4.31 5.24 18.41
CA GLU A 232 5.73 4.96 18.56
C GLU A 232 6.43 5.32 17.24
N TRP A 233 7.29 6.33 17.31
CA TRP A 233 8.28 6.67 16.30
C TRP A 233 9.62 6.59 17.00
N GLU A 234 10.37 5.51 16.81
CA GLU A 234 11.65 5.26 17.50
C GLU A 234 12.65 6.42 17.40
N ASN A 235 12.49 7.36 16.44
CA ASN A 235 13.36 8.54 16.31
C ASN A 235 12.64 9.90 16.21
N PHE A 236 11.31 9.97 16.04
CA PHE A 236 10.58 11.24 15.85
C PHE A 236 9.76 11.67 17.07
N SER A 237 9.42 10.72 17.95
CA SER A 237 8.52 10.99 19.08
C SER A 237 9.13 11.97 20.09
N GLU A 238 10.46 12.04 20.20
CA GLU A 238 11.18 13.02 21.02
C GLU A 238 11.14 14.46 20.47
N PHE A 239 10.92 14.62 19.15
CA PHE A 239 10.97 15.93 18.49
C PHE A 239 9.60 16.56 18.22
N ILE A 240 8.50 15.81 18.35
CA ILE A 240 7.15 16.35 18.15
C ILE A 240 6.65 16.87 19.50
N PRO A 241 6.41 18.18 19.67
CA PRO A 241 5.93 18.74 20.92
C PRO A 241 4.55 18.18 21.27
N GLY A 242 4.40 17.73 22.51
CA GLY A 242 3.11 17.30 23.05
C GLY A 242 2.24 18.49 23.43
N LYS A 243 0.94 18.25 23.59
CA LYS A 243 -0.07 19.25 23.95
C LYS A 243 0.29 20.09 25.20
N ASP A 244 1.09 19.53 26.10
CA ASP A 244 1.50 20.16 27.36
C ASP A 244 2.88 20.85 27.31
N ASN A 245 3.60 20.80 26.18
CA ASN A 245 4.91 21.45 26.01
C ASN A 245 5.05 22.05 24.60
N PRO A 246 4.43 23.21 24.32
CA PRO A 246 4.63 23.93 23.07
C PRO A 246 5.93 24.73 23.14
N THR A 247 7.03 24.21 22.61
CA THR A 247 8.19 25.06 22.29
C THR A 247 8.03 25.66 20.90
N LEU A 248 7.57 26.91 20.88
CA LEU A 248 7.79 27.82 19.76
C LEU A 248 9.28 28.16 19.70
N ARG A 249 9.96 27.77 18.62
CA ARG A 249 10.97 28.59 17.91
C ARG A 249 11.09 28.09 16.47
#